data_AF-A0A4Q5PTP4-F1
#
_entry.id   AF-A0A4Q5PTP4-F1
#
_cell.length_a   1.000
_cell.length_b   1.000
_cell.length_c   1.000
_cell.angle_alpha   90.00
_cell.angle_beta   90.00
_cell.angle_gamma   90.00
#
_symmetry.space_group_name_H-M   'P 1'
#
loop_
_entity.id
_entity.type
_entity.pdbx_description
1 polymer ?
#
loop_
_entity_poly.entity_id
_entity_poly.type
_entity_poly.pdbx_seq_one_letter_code
_entity_poly.pdbx_strand_id
1 'polypeptide(L)'
;MTDITIPGQVPSLPSRPPPLMTTVMTPASQTKGVRVDVDVLYLDDIPKAMDKMGWTVSAQLMRRWFATRPAYVMPSSIRGGITTGHNPINYELLPKSQVEDQIVKMNWLLEYESALQTFEELCQGWNTPSGILKLHERLTRMGWSSGKSIKLGSKKMTALQLDVSAQVNRRIFGEYSDVFDDLYGAIFKATMKLASVGKAARSWISKRDVFEIDSMGIYIRDTYDFNVEGYADQLYGLGIWSRERLLTKRETLIFKSSTVFINSLAFPGFVSVKNSDFSRWQKQRNEGWDFFLFSDVKWVTPNVEYVVL
;
A
#
# COMPACT_ATOMS: atom_id res chain seq x y z
N MET A 1 -40.34 -2.28 61.11
CA MET A 1 -40.87 -2.65 59.79
C MET A 1 -39.90 -2.11 58.76
N THR A 2 -39.46 -3.03 57.90
CA THR A 2 -38.40 -2.93 56.91
C THR A 2 -38.75 -2.00 55.76
N ASP A 3 -37.95 -0.96 55.54
CA ASP A 3 -37.86 -0.30 54.22
C ASP A 3 -36.84 -1.07 53.39
N ILE A 4 -37.34 -1.74 52.34
CA ILE A 4 -36.59 -2.56 51.40
C ILE A 4 -36.23 -1.69 50.19
N THR A 5 -34.98 -1.86 49.75
CA THR A 5 -34.26 -1.29 48.60
C THR A 5 -35.02 -1.49 47.26
N ILE A 6 -34.80 -0.73 46.18
CA ILE A 6 -33.76 -0.99 45.14
C ILE A 6 -33.63 0.23 44.19
N PRO A 7 -32.41 0.68 43.84
CA PRO A 7 -32.14 1.59 42.75
C PRO A 7 -32.07 0.83 41.41
N GLY A 8 -32.70 1.33 40.35
CA GLY A 8 -32.55 0.72 39.04
C GLY A 8 -33.56 1.19 38.01
N GLN A 9 -33.24 2.27 37.31
CA GLN A 9 -33.73 2.47 35.95
C GLN A 9 -32.51 2.66 35.06
N VAL A 10 -31.99 1.53 34.59
CA VAL A 10 -31.08 1.50 33.45
C VAL A 10 -31.84 2.14 32.28
N PRO A 11 -31.29 3.17 31.60
CA PRO A 11 -31.91 3.68 30.38
C PRO A 11 -32.04 2.51 29.40
N SER A 12 -33.27 2.15 29.07
CA SER A 12 -33.55 1.15 28.04
C SER A 12 -32.84 1.57 26.75
N LEU A 13 -31.93 0.74 26.26
CA LEU A 13 -31.33 0.89 24.93
C LEU A 13 -32.46 0.95 23.90
N PRO A 14 -32.47 1.94 22.97
CA PRO A 14 -33.47 1.98 21.94
C PRO A 14 -33.38 0.70 21.10
N SER A 15 -34.54 0.06 20.98
CA SER A 15 -34.83 -1.10 20.16
C SER A 15 -34.29 -0.96 18.75
N ARG A 16 -33.60 -2.02 18.30
CA ARG A 16 -33.29 -2.46 16.92
C ARG A 16 -33.24 -1.37 15.84
N PRO A 17 -32.12 -1.22 15.10
CA PRO A 17 -32.05 -0.28 13.98
C PRO A 17 -33.19 -0.53 12.98
N PRO A 18 -33.79 0.54 12.41
CA PRO A 18 -34.87 0.40 11.43
C PRO A 18 -34.35 -0.42 10.24
N PRO A 19 -35.19 -1.30 9.68
CA PRO A 19 -34.78 -2.10 8.54
C PRO A 19 -34.43 -1.18 7.36
N LEU A 20 -33.41 -1.56 6.57
CA LEU A 20 -32.96 -0.83 5.39
C LEU A 20 -34.09 -0.57 4.37
N MET A 21 -35.14 -1.41 4.40
CA MET A 21 -36.40 -1.18 3.72
C MET A 21 -37.53 -1.90 4.45
N THR A 22 -38.73 -1.32 4.47
CA THR A 22 -39.97 -2.00 4.87
C THR A 22 -40.84 -2.20 3.64
N THR A 23 -41.42 -3.39 3.50
CA THR A 23 -42.49 -3.64 2.52
C THR A 23 -43.76 -4.02 3.25
N VAL A 24 -44.90 -3.53 2.77
CA VAL A 24 -46.22 -4.00 3.21
C VAL A 24 -46.45 -5.38 2.60
N MET A 25 -47.01 -6.32 3.38
CA MET A 25 -47.33 -7.64 2.84
C MET A 25 -48.40 -7.54 1.75
N THR A 26 -48.17 -8.20 0.62
CA THR A 26 -49.19 -8.33 -0.42
C THR A 26 -50.26 -9.34 -0.01
N PRO A 27 -51.50 -9.24 -0.54
CA PRO A 27 -52.55 -10.22 -0.28
C PRO A 27 -52.10 -11.64 -0.58
N ALA A 28 -52.65 -12.63 0.14
CA ALA A 28 -52.26 -14.05 -0.01
C ALA A 28 -52.45 -14.61 -1.43
N SER A 29 -53.29 -13.98 -2.25
CA SER A 29 -53.50 -14.30 -3.67
C SER A 29 -52.34 -13.88 -4.59
N GLN A 30 -51.44 -13.01 -4.10
CA GLN A 30 -50.30 -12.51 -4.86
C GLN A 30 -49.03 -13.24 -4.43
N THR A 31 -48.71 -14.31 -5.16
CA THR A 31 -47.55 -15.20 -4.91
C THR A 31 -46.24 -14.71 -5.51
N LYS A 32 -46.28 -13.64 -6.33
CA LYS A 32 -45.08 -12.97 -6.81
C LYS A 32 -44.46 -12.19 -5.65
N GLY A 33 -43.29 -12.64 -5.18
CA GLY A 33 -42.55 -11.96 -4.13
C GLY A 33 -42.28 -10.49 -4.48
N VAL A 34 -42.38 -9.61 -3.48
CA VAL A 34 -42.00 -8.21 -3.62
C VAL A 34 -40.49 -8.11 -3.79
N ARG A 35 -40.04 -7.49 -4.89
CA ARG A 35 -38.62 -7.15 -5.05
C ARG A 35 -38.34 -5.90 -4.22
N VAL A 36 -37.39 -6.04 -3.31
CA VAL A 36 -36.91 -4.99 -2.42
C VAL A 36 -35.49 -4.69 -2.85
N ASP A 37 -35.29 -3.59 -3.57
CA ASP A 37 -33.96 -3.15 -3.99
C ASP A 37 -33.33 -2.39 -2.83
N VAL A 38 -32.34 -3.00 -2.20
CA VAL A 38 -31.51 -2.35 -1.17
C VAL A 38 -30.25 -1.84 -1.85
N ASP A 39 -29.92 -0.57 -1.67
CA ASP A 39 -28.66 -0.01 -2.15
C ASP A 39 -27.50 -0.51 -1.28
N VAL A 40 -26.97 -1.69 -1.63
CA VAL A 40 -25.88 -2.35 -0.92
C VAL A 40 -24.57 -2.07 -1.65
N LEU A 41 -23.55 -1.64 -0.89
CA LEU A 41 -22.18 -1.58 -1.40
C LEU A 41 -21.62 -3.00 -1.54
N TYR A 42 -21.15 -3.36 -2.74
CA TYR A 42 -20.30 -4.52 -2.94
C TYR A 42 -18.82 -4.12 -2.96
N LEU A 43 -17.93 -5.07 -2.64
CA LEU A 43 -16.49 -4.79 -2.56
C LEU A 43 -15.91 -4.34 -3.91
N ASP A 44 -16.42 -4.88 -5.01
CA ASP A 44 -16.08 -4.53 -6.39
C ASP A 44 -16.77 -3.24 -6.90
N ASP A 45 -17.59 -2.57 -6.06
CA ASP A 45 -18.03 -1.20 -6.31
C ASP A 45 -17.01 -0.16 -5.83
N ILE A 46 -16.05 -0.52 -4.95
CA ILE A 46 -15.02 0.39 -4.45
C ILE A 46 -14.24 1.08 -5.58
N PRO A 47 -13.76 0.38 -6.63
CA PRO A 47 -13.09 1.05 -7.75
C PRO A 47 -13.95 2.10 -8.46
N LYS A 48 -15.28 1.94 -8.47
CA LYS A 48 -16.20 2.93 -9.07
C LYS A 48 -16.36 4.15 -8.17
N ALA A 49 -16.41 3.95 -6.86
CA ALA A 49 -16.38 5.05 -5.89
C ALA A 49 -15.06 5.83 -5.98
N MET A 50 -13.94 5.12 -6.12
CA MET A 50 -12.61 5.73 -6.35
C MET A 50 -12.60 6.60 -7.61
N ASP A 51 -13.15 6.13 -8.74
CA ASP A 51 -13.25 6.97 -9.96
C ASP A 51 -14.03 8.26 -9.71
N LYS A 52 -15.17 8.19 -8.99
CA LYS A 52 -15.99 9.37 -8.66
C LYS A 52 -15.25 10.38 -7.78
N MET A 53 -14.32 9.90 -6.96
CA MET A 53 -13.43 10.73 -6.14
C MET A 53 -12.21 11.26 -6.91
N GLY A 54 -12.03 10.86 -8.18
CA GLY A 54 -10.83 11.16 -8.96
C GLY A 54 -9.61 10.31 -8.61
N TRP A 55 -9.78 9.26 -7.80
CA TRP A 55 -8.71 8.36 -7.34
C TRP A 55 -8.34 7.34 -8.41
N THR A 56 -7.70 7.84 -9.45
CA THR A 56 -7.50 7.14 -10.73
C THR A 56 -6.50 5.99 -10.61
N VAL A 57 -5.40 6.16 -9.87
CA VAL A 57 -4.36 5.13 -9.71
C VAL A 57 -4.84 4.04 -8.76
N SER A 58 -5.45 4.43 -7.65
CA SER A 58 -6.05 3.53 -6.68
C SER A 58 -7.12 2.64 -7.33
N ALA A 59 -8.02 3.23 -8.12
CA ALA A 59 -9.04 2.48 -8.84
C ALA A 59 -8.44 1.47 -9.82
N GLN A 60 -7.37 1.82 -10.54
CA GLN A 60 -6.68 0.90 -11.45
C GLN A 60 -6.05 -0.29 -10.74
N LEU A 61 -5.35 -0.05 -9.63
CA LEU A 61 -4.76 -1.13 -8.82
C LEU A 61 -5.83 -2.05 -8.26
N MET A 62 -6.91 -1.48 -7.71
CA MET A 62 -8.02 -2.25 -7.16
C MET A 62 -8.73 -3.08 -8.23
N ARG A 63 -8.99 -2.51 -9.42
CA ARG A 63 -9.53 -3.26 -10.57
C ARG A 63 -8.64 -4.42 -10.97
N ARG A 64 -7.31 -4.19 -11.03
CA ARG A 64 -6.35 -5.25 -11.36
C ARG A 64 -6.41 -6.37 -10.33
N TRP A 65 -6.48 -6.03 -9.05
CA TRP A 65 -6.61 -7.03 -7.98
C TRP A 65 -7.87 -7.88 -8.19
N PHE A 66 -9.04 -7.27 -8.42
CA PHE A 66 -10.30 -7.99 -8.66
C PHE A 66 -10.35 -8.80 -9.97
N ALA A 67 -9.76 -8.30 -11.05
CA ALA A 67 -9.88 -8.88 -12.39
C ALA A 67 -9.13 -10.22 -12.56
N THR A 68 -8.23 -10.55 -11.65
CA THR A 68 -7.28 -11.65 -11.83
C THR A 68 -7.81 -12.95 -11.22
N ARG A 69 -7.67 -14.04 -11.99
CA ARG A 69 -8.08 -15.41 -11.63
C ARG A 69 -6.97 -16.43 -12.02
N PRO A 70 -6.79 -17.54 -11.28
CA PRO A 70 -7.43 -17.88 -10.00
C PRO A 70 -7.02 -16.92 -8.89
N ALA A 71 -7.52 -17.04 -7.66
CA ALA A 71 -7.03 -16.19 -6.57
C ALA A 71 -5.56 -16.49 -6.25
N TYR A 72 -4.82 -15.47 -5.80
CA TYR A 72 -3.47 -15.63 -5.26
C TYR A 72 -3.28 -14.76 -4.03
N VAL A 73 -2.88 -15.44 -2.97
CA VAL A 73 -2.50 -14.85 -1.69
C VAL A 73 -0.98 -14.83 -1.61
N MET A 74 -0.38 -13.66 -1.44
CA MET A 74 1.07 -13.52 -1.32
C MET A 74 1.57 -14.17 -0.02
N PRO A 75 2.48 -15.16 -0.09
CA PRO A 75 3.05 -15.75 1.12
C PRO A 75 3.83 -14.72 1.95
N SER A 76 3.68 -14.80 3.28
CA SER A 76 4.39 -13.93 4.22
C SER A 76 5.92 -14.00 4.07
N SER A 77 6.45 -15.14 3.62
CA SER A 77 7.88 -15.36 3.36
C SER A 77 8.46 -14.47 2.26
N ILE A 78 7.64 -13.97 1.33
CA ILE A 78 8.11 -13.11 0.22
C ILE A 78 7.62 -11.66 0.33
N ARG A 79 6.62 -11.40 1.18
CA ARG A 79 6.03 -10.06 1.39
C ARG A 79 7.07 -9.01 1.81
N GLY A 80 7.87 -9.34 2.82
CA GLY A 80 8.91 -8.47 3.37
C GLY A 80 10.07 -8.17 2.42
N GLY A 81 10.19 -8.89 1.30
CA GLY A 81 11.28 -8.70 0.33
C GLY A 81 12.67 -8.97 0.89
N ILE A 82 13.69 -8.42 0.22
CA ILE A 82 15.11 -8.46 0.61
C ILE A 82 15.36 -7.80 2.00
N THR A 83 14.37 -7.11 2.55
CA THR A 83 14.44 -6.30 3.77
C THR A 83 14.46 -7.11 5.07
N THR A 84 14.07 -8.39 5.05
CA THR A 84 14.06 -9.25 6.25
C THR A 84 15.24 -10.21 6.34
N GLY A 85 16.17 -10.20 5.38
CA GLY A 85 17.36 -11.07 5.42
C GLY A 85 17.09 -12.55 5.09
N HIS A 86 15.86 -12.92 4.73
CA HIS A 86 15.51 -14.26 4.28
C HIS A 86 15.25 -14.25 2.77
N ASN A 87 16.01 -15.07 2.04
CA ASN A 87 15.96 -15.35 0.60
C ASN A 87 15.83 -14.14 -0.35
N PRO A 88 16.89 -13.76 -1.09
CA PRO A 88 16.76 -12.73 -2.12
C PRO A 88 15.70 -13.15 -3.14
N ILE A 89 14.64 -12.36 -3.25
CA ILE A 89 13.60 -12.58 -4.26
C ILE A 89 14.21 -12.29 -5.62
N ASN A 90 14.17 -13.29 -6.51
CA ASN A 90 14.44 -13.06 -7.92
C ASN A 90 13.12 -12.74 -8.62
N TYR A 91 12.84 -11.45 -8.82
CA TYR A 91 11.62 -11.00 -9.48
C TYR A 91 11.50 -11.53 -10.93
N GLU A 92 12.61 -11.87 -11.59
CA GLU A 92 12.60 -12.42 -12.96
C GLU A 92 12.04 -13.84 -13.03
N LEU A 93 12.01 -14.57 -11.90
CA LEU A 93 11.41 -15.89 -11.81
C LEU A 93 9.92 -15.85 -11.42
N LEU A 94 9.39 -14.68 -11.08
CA LEU A 94 7.99 -14.54 -10.73
C LEU A 94 7.13 -14.48 -12.01
N PRO A 95 5.93 -15.06 -12.01
CA PRO A 95 4.94 -14.79 -13.04
C PRO A 95 4.69 -13.29 -13.17
N LYS A 96 4.54 -12.79 -14.41
CA LYS A 96 4.24 -11.37 -14.67
C LYS A 96 2.97 -10.89 -13.95
N SER A 97 2.01 -11.77 -13.65
CA SER A 97 0.83 -11.42 -12.86
C SER A 97 1.15 -11.02 -11.41
N GLN A 98 2.26 -11.50 -10.85
CA GLN A 98 2.71 -11.21 -9.48
C GLN A 98 3.54 -9.92 -9.35
N VAL A 99 3.79 -9.23 -10.46
CA VAL A 99 4.51 -7.95 -10.48
C VAL A 99 3.67 -6.94 -11.24
N GLU A 100 3.51 -5.77 -10.65
CA GLU A 100 2.90 -4.63 -11.28
C GLU A 100 3.87 -3.45 -11.28
N ASP A 101 4.29 -3.03 -12.48
CA ASP A 101 5.31 -1.99 -12.71
C ASP A 101 4.89 -0.93 -13.76
N GLN A 102 3.60 -0.88 -14.11
CA GLN A 102 3.05 -0.07 -15.19
C GLN A 102 2.09 1.04 -14.74
N ILE A 103 1.41 0.89 -13.61
CA ILE A 103 0.34 1.78 -13.13
C ILE A 103 0.93 2.93 -12.32
N VAL A 104 1.71 2.63 -11.29
CA VAL A 104 2.32 3.67 -10.45
C VAL A 104 3.56 4.22 -11.14
N LYS A 105 3.62 5.54 -11.31
CA LYS A 105 4.77 6.24 -11.88
C LYS A 105 5.33 7.24 -10.88
N MET A 106 6.65 7.41 -10.89
CA MET A 106 7.35 8.36 -10.02
C MET A 106 6.89 9.79 -10.27
N ASN A 107 6.57 10.18 -11.50
CA ASN A 107 6.07 11.54 -11.74
C ASN A 107 4.72 11.79 -11.05
N TRP A 108 3.77 10.84 -11.13
CA TRP A 108 2.51 10.91 -10.38
C TRP A 108 2.77 10.90 -8.88
N LEU A 109 3.66 10.03 -8.41
CA LEU A 109 3.97 9.90 -6.99
C LEU A 109 4.54 11.21 -6.41
N LEU A 110 5.38 11.91 -7.18
CA LEU A 110 6.03 13.16 -6.75
C LEU A 110 5.09 14.38 -6.76
N GLU A 111 3.82 14.22 -7.17
CA GLU A 111 2.79 15.26 -7.00
C GLU A 111 2.28 15.35 -5.56
N TYR A 112 2.54 14.32 -4.73
CA TYR A 112 2.13 14.25 -3.33
C TYR A 112 3.25 14.71 -2.40
N GLU A 113 2.94 15.60 -1.46
CA GLU A 113 3.91 16.24 -0.56
C GLU A 113 4.74 15.23 0.24
N SER A 114 4.10 14.20 0.81
CA SER A 114 4.80 13.18 1.63
C SER A 114 5.83 12.39 0.84
N ALA A 115 5.52 12.06 -0.42
CA ALA A 115 6.42 11.35 -1.30
C ALA A 115 7.51 12.27 -1.86
N LEU A 116 7.19 13.52 -2.21
CA LEU A 116 8.15 14.51 -2.68
C LEU A 116 9.20 14.82 -1.60
N GLN A 117 8.77 15.08 -0.37
CA GLN A 117 9.68 15.32 0.75
C GLN A 117 10.63 14.13 0.96
N THR A 118 10.08 12.91 0.97
CA THR A 118 10.88 11.69 1.13
C THR A 118 11.88 11.50 0.00
N PHE A 119 11.49 11.83 -1.23
CA PHE A 119 12.36 11.80 -2.40
C PHE A 119 13.54 12.77 -2.25
N GLU A 120 13.28 14.00 -1.84
CA GLU A 120 14.30 15.02 -1.64
C GLU A 120 15.26 14.64 -0.50
N GLU A 121 14.75 14.17 0.63
CA GLU A 121 15.54 13.68 1.75
C GLU A 121 16.43 12.49 1.34
N LEU A 122 15.88 11.57 0.55
CA LEU A 122 16.62 10.42 0.05
C LEU A 122 17.72 10.83 -0.93
N CYS A 123 17.47 11.84 -1.78
CA CYS A 123 18.48 12.39 -2.69
C CYS A 123 19.59 13.14 -1.95
N GLN A 124 19.26 13.89 -0.89
CA GLN A 124 20.24 14.63 -0.10
C GLN A 124 21.08 13.70 0.80
N GLY A 125 20.44 12.69 1.40
CA GLY A 125 21.02 11.79 2.39
C GLY A 125 21.33 10.38 1.85
N TRP A 126 21.52 10.20 0.55
CA TRP A 126 21.69 8.87 -0.04
C TRP A 126 22.92 8.11 0.50
N ASN A 127 23.98 8.83 0.87
CA ASN A 127 25.29 8.32 1.32
C ASN A 127 25.42 8.22 2.86
N THR A 128 24.33 7.93 3.57
CA THR A 128 24.42 7.62 5.02
C THR A 128 25.43 6.50 5.32
N PRO A 129 25.99 6.41 6.53
CA PRO A 129 26.91 5.32 6.89
C PRO A 129 26.34 3.92 6.60
N SER A 130 25.06 3.70 6.88
CA SER A 130 24.38 2.43 6.54
C SER A 130 24.23 2.22 5.04
N GLY A 131 24.00 3.29 4.27
CA GLY A 131 23.96 3.25 2.80
C GLY A 131 25.31 2.90 2.18
N ILE A 132 26.40 3.49 2.71
CA ILE A 132 27.77 3.15 2.30
C ILE A 132 28.12 1.71 2.67
N LEU A 133 27.76 1.26 3.87
CA LEU A 133 27.95 -0.14 4.26
C LEU A 133 27.20 -1.08 3.31
N LYS A 134 25.96 -0.72 2.92
CA LYS A 134 25.18 -1.50 1.96
C LYS A 134 25.83 -1.50 0.57
N LEU A 135 26.34 -0.36 0.10
CA LEU A 135 27.09 -0.25 -1.14
C LEU A 135 28.31 -1.20 -1.13
N HIS A 136 29.09 -1.19 -0.05
CA HIS A 136 30.22 -2.09 0.14
C HIS A 136 29.77 -3.56 0.10
N GLU A 137 28.71 -3.94 0.82
CA GLU A 137 28.12 -5.29 0.77
C GLU A 137 27.76 -5.72 -0.65
N ARG A 138 27.13 -4.84 -1.45
CA ARG A 138 26.78 -5.11 -2.84
C ARG A 138 28.02 -5.35 -3.71
N LEU A 139 29.03 -4.49 -3.58
CA LEU A 139 30.28 -4.61 -4.32
C LEU A 139 31.02 -5.90 -3.97
N THR A 140 31.17 -6.22 -2.68
CA THR A 140 31.84 -7.45 -2.23
C THR A 140 31.14 -8.70 -2.75
N ARG A 141 29.79 -8.73 -2.79
CA ARG A 141 29.04 -9.85 -3.39
C ARG A 141 29.30 -10.02 -4.88
N MET A 142 29.66 -8.95 -5.58
CA MET A 142 30.09 -8.99 -6.99
C MET A 142 31.58 -9.36 -7.14
N GLY A 143 32.28 -9.69 -6.05
CA GLY A 143 33.70 -10.06 -6.04
C GLY A 143 34.65 -8.87 -5.95
N TRP A 144 34.17 -7.70 -5.51
CA TRP A 144 35.04 -6.54 -5.31
C TRP A 144 36.00 -6.74 -4.13
N SER A 145 37.24 -6.31 -4.32
CA SER A 145 38.28 -6.20 -3.30
C SER A 145 39.12 -4.96 -3.58
N SER A 146 39.86 -4.46 -2.58
CA SER A 146 40.72 -3.28 -2.74
C SER A 146 41.58 -3.33 -4.01
N GLY A 147 41.64 -2.21 -4.74
CA GLY A 147 42.35 -2.09 -6.01
C GLY A 147 41.65 -2.69 -7.24
N LYS A 148 40.58 -3.49 -7.08
CA LYS A 148 39.78 -3.98 -8.21
C LYS A 148 38.75 -2.96 -8.65
N SER A 149 38.52 -2.93 -9.96
CA SER A 149 37.49 -2.10 -10.57
C SER A 149 36.26 -2.93 -10.93
N ILE A 150 35.08 -2.57 -10.38
CA ILE A 150 33.80 -3.26 -10.64
C ILE A 150 32.71 -2.22 -10.87
N LYS A 151 31.85 -2.46 -11.87
CA LYS A 151 30.66 -1.65 -12.13
C LYS A 151 29.47 -2.18 -11.33
N LEU A 152 28.67 -1.27 -10.78
CA LEU A 152 27.43 -1.56 -10.08
C LEU A 152 26.27 -0.89 -10.81
N GLY A 153 25.25 -1.69 -11.17
CA GLY A 153 24.02 -1.20 -11.80
C GLY A 153 24.19 -0.65 -13.23
N SER A 154 23.09 -0.15 -13.79
CA SER A 154 23.05 0.54 -15.09
C SER A 154 21.76 1.35 -15.24
N LYS A 155 21.80 2.47 -15.98
CA LYS A 155 20.59 3.23 -16.34
C LYS A 155 19.59 2.46 -17.23
N LYS A 156 20.00 1.32 -17.78
CA LYS A 156 19.14 0.42 -18.56
C LYS A 156 18.35 -0.57 -17.70
N MET A 157 18.66 -0.67 -16.41
CA MET A 157 17.99 -1.61 -15.50
C MET A 157 16.63 -1.07 -15.08
N THR A 158 15.68 -2.01 -14.91
CA THR A 158 14.37 -1.71 -14.33
C THR A 158 14.46 -1.53 -12.81
N ALA A 159 13.42 -0.99 -12.19
CA ALA A 159 13.32 -0.89 -10.73
C ALA A 159 13.51 -2.25 -10.04
N LEU A 160 12.95 -3.32 -10.61
CA LEU A 160 13.10 -4.70 -10.13
C LEU A 160 14.56 -5.14 -10.10
N GLN A 161 15.28 -4.91 -11.20
CA GLN A 161 16.69 -5.29 -11.32
C GLN A 161 17.55 -4.49 -10.34
N LEU A 162 17.30 -3.17 -10.23
CA LEU A 162 18.00 -2.30 -9.29
C LEU A 162 17.74 -2.69 -7.83
N ASP A 163 16.53 -3.11 -7.48
CA ASP A 163 16.17 -3.56 -6.11
C ASP A 163 17.02 -4.75 -5.67
N VAL A 164 17.29 -5.67 -6.59
CA VAL A 164 18.12 -6.85 -6.36
C VAL A 164 19.60 -6.48 -6.36
N SER A 165 20.07 -5.71 -7.34
CA SER A 165 21.52 -5.58 -7.60
C SER A 165 22.17 -4.36 -6.95
N ALA A 166 21.51 -3.21 -6.96
CA ALA A 166 22.15 -1.90 -6.78
C ALA A 166 21.50 -1.01 -5.72
N GLN A 167 20.44 -1.47 -5.07
CA GLN A 167 19.79 -0.76 -3.96
C GLN A 167 20.73 -0.63 -2.76
N VAL A 168 20.91 0.60 -2.30
CA VAL A 168 21.82 0.95 -1.19
C VAL A 168 21.13 1.70 -0.05
N ASN A 169 20.10 2.50 -0.34
CA ASN A 169 19.41 3.29 0.68
C ASN A 169 17.89 3.27 0.48
N ARG A 170 17.12 3.54 1.53
CA ARG A 170 15.65 3.54 1.52
C ARG A 170 15.07 4.48 2.57
N ARG A 171 13.88 4.97 2.32
CA ARG A 171 13.04 5.71 3.27
C ARG A 171 11.59 5.27 3.13
N ILE A 172 10.83 5.37 4.20
CA ILE A 172 9.40 5.08 4.21
C ILE A 172 8.66 6.42 4.18
N PHE A 173 7.55 6.48 3.47
CA PHE A 173 6.61 7.60 3.50
C PHE A 173 5.19 7.10 3.73
N GLY A 174 4.30 8.03 4.07
CA GLY A 174 2.90 7.74 4.37
C GLY A 174 2.64 7.53 5.86
N GLU A 175 1.55 8.11 6.35
CA GLU A 175 1.12 7.99 7.73
C GLU A 175 -0.40 7.77 7.87
N TYR A 176 -0.81 7.09 8.95
CA TYR A 176 -2.24 6.89 9.24
C TYR A 176 -2.99 8.21 9.45
N SER A 177 -2.28 9.33 9.65
CA SER A 177 -2.79 10.70 9.75
C SER A 177 -2.95 11.42 8.41
N ASP A 178 -2.37 10.93 7.32
CA ASP A 178 -2.39 11.58 5.99
C ASP A 178 -3.78 11.66 5.38
N VAL A 179 -4.08 12.71 4.64
CA VAL A 179 -5.39 12.90 4.02
C VAL A 179 -5.76 11.71 3.14
N PHE A 180 -7.04 11.37 3.11
CA PHE A 180 -7.54 10.38 2.17
C PHE A 180 -7.53 10.97 0.76
N ASP A 181 -6.61 10.49 -0.06
CA ASP A 181 -6.44 10.84 -1.47
C ASP A 181 -6.10 9.58 -2.31
N ASP A 182 -5.83 9.77 -3.60
CA ASP A 182 -5.50 8.69 -4.52
C ASP A 182 -4.22 7.92 -4.08
N LEU A 183 -3.21 8.62 -3.56
CA LEU A 183 -2.00 7.99 -3.02
C LEU A 183 -2.32 7.11 -1.82
N TYR A 184 -3.15 7.60 -0.89
CA TYR A 184 -3.59 6.84 0.27
C TYR A 184 -4.32 5.56 -0.14
N GLY A 185 -5.22 5.65 -1.12
CA GLY A 185 -5.95 4.49 -1.62
C GLY A 185 -5.09 3.50 -2.43
N ALA A 186 -4.09 4.00 -3.15
CA ALA A 186 -3.25 3.19 -4.03
C ALA A 186 -2.14 2.45 -3.27
N ILE A 187 -1.51 3.11 -2.30
CA ILE A 187 -0.25 2.65 -1.70
C ILE A 187 -0.26 2.79 -0.18
N PHE A 188 -0.89 3.84 0.34
CA PHE A 188 -0.88 4.20 1.76
C PHE A 188 0.55 4.43 2.31
N LYS A 189 1.24 3.38 2.74
CA LYS A 189 2.61 3.43 3.28
C LYS A 189 3.55 2.63 2.40
N ALA A 190 4.50 3.30 1.75
CA ALA A 190 5.47 2.63 0.88
C ALA A 190 6.92 2.87 1.28
N THR A 191 7.79 1.99 0.79
CA THR A 191 9.24 2.16 0.85
C THR A 191 9.75 2.74 -0.47
N MET A 192 10.25 3.98 -0.41
CA MET A 192 11.04 4.57 -1.47
C MET A 192 12.49 4.10 -1.35
N LYS A 193 13.08 3.68 -2.46
CA LYS A 193 14.39 3.05 -2.53
C LYS A 193 15.29 3.78 -3.50
N LEU A 194 16.57 3.84 -3.15
CA LEU A 194 17.63 4.42 -3.96
C LEU A 194 18.65 3.35 -4.30
N ALA A 195 18.93 3.24 -5.59
CA ALA A 195 20.02 2.47 -6.15
C ALA A 195 21.13 3.39 -6.63
N SER A 196 22.37 3.03 -6.32
CA SER A 196 23.56 3.75 -6.80
C SER A 196 24.10 3.03 -8.02
N VAL A 197 24.34 3.78 -9.10
CA VAL A 197 24.91 3.28 -10.34
C VAL A 197 26.25 3.95 -10.55
N GLY A 198 27.28 3.15 -10.81
CA GLY A 198 28.65 3.66 -10.90
C GLY A 198 29.70 2.57 -10.91
N LYS A 199 30.91 2.93 -10.50
CA LYS A 199 32.07 2.06 -10.59
C LYS A 199 32.99 2.22 -9.38
N ALA A 200 33.34 1.10 -8.76
CA ALA A 200 34.46 1.07 -7.82
C ALA A 200 35.78 1.21 -8.58
N ALA A 201 36.65 2.10 -8.12
CA ALA A 201 37.94 2.39 -8.74
C ALA A 201 38.97 2.82 -7.69
N ARG A 202 40.26 2.77 -8.06
CA ARG A 202 41.33 3.36 -7.26
C ARG A 202 41.49 4.83 -7.65
N SER A 203 41.29 5.74 -6.72
CA SER A 203 41.51 7.18 -6.94
C SER A 203 42.97 7.45 -7.31
N TRP A 204 43.19 8.11 -8.46
CA TRP A 204 44.53 8.46 -8.92
C TRP A 204 45.25 9.44 -8.00
N ILE A 205 44.49 10.34 -7.35
CA ILE A 205 45.00 11.41 -6.48
C ILE A 205 45.23 10.85 -5.07
N SER A 206 44.19 10.35 -4.42
CA SER A 206 44.26 9.94 -3.02
C SER A 206 44.86 8.55 -2.80
N LYS A 207 45.01 7.77 -3.88
CA LYS A 207 45.37 6.34 -3.84
C LYS A 207 44.48 5.51 -2.93
N ARG A 208 43.24 5.96 -2.65
CA ARG A 208 42.22 5.20 -1.92
C ARG A 208 41.25 4.56 -2.90
N ASP A 209 40.57 3.50 -2.47
CA ASP A 209 39.45 2.98 -3.22
C ASP A 209 38.23 3.89 -3.03
N VAL A 210 37.56 4.18 -4.14
CA VAL A 210 36.40 5.04 -4.21
C VAL A 210 35.34 4.37 -5.06
N PHE A 211 34.09 4.75 -4.85
CA PHE A 211 33.01 4.47 -5.77
C PHE A 211 32.64 5.76 -6.51
N GLU A 212 32.99 5.82 -7.79
CA GLU A 212 32.62 6.88 -8.72
C GLU A 212 31.15 6.69 -9.10
N ILE A 213 30.31 7.72 -8.92
CA ILE A 213 28.87 7.62 -9.05
C ILE A 213 28.46 8.24 -10.38
N ASP A 214 27.88 7.42 -11.26
CA ASP A 214 27.38 7.86 -12.56
C ASP A 214 25.97 8.45 -12.44
N SER A 215 25.11 7.82 -11.65
CA SER A 215 23.71 8.24 -11.46
C SER A 215 23.07 7.56 -10.24
N MET A 216 21.97 8.12 -9.77
CA MET A 216 21.13 7.49 -8.75
C MET A 216 19.76 7.20 -9.33
N GLY A 217 19.27 5.98 -9.14
CA GLY A 217 17.93 5.56 -9.54
C GLY A 217 17.03 5.47 -8.32
N ILE A 218 15.93 6.21 -8.32
CA ILE A 218 14.94 6.21 -7.24
C ILE A 218 13.63 5.62 -7.76
N TYR A 219 13.03 4.75 -6.97
CA TYR A 219 11.78 4.06 -7.27
C TYR A 219 11.10 3.66 -5.97
N ILE A 220 9.82 3.28 -6.03
CA ILE A 220 9.17 2.60 -4.91
C ILE A 220 9.10 1.11 -5.15
N ARG A 221 9.08 0.36 -4.05
CA ARG A 221 8.72 -1.05 -4.02
C ARG A 221 7.75 -1.27 -2.87
N ASP A 222 6.62 -1.89 -3.17
CA ASP A 222 5.63 -2.27 -2.18
C ASP A 222 4.96 -3.62 -2.51
N THR A 223 4.00 -4.03 -1.69
CA THR A 223 3.09 -5.15 -1.96
C THR A 223 1.65 -4.66 -1.90
N TYR A 224 0.89 -4.88 -2.98
CA TYR A 224 -0.54 -4.62 -3.01
C TYR A 224 -1.26 -5.92 -2.63
N ASP A 225 -1.59 -6.04 -1.35
CA ASP A 225 -2.09 -7.28 -0.78
C ASP A 225 -2.92 -7.02 0.49
N PHE A 226 -3.91 -7.88 0.75
CA PHE A 226 -4.85 -7.71 1.88
C PHE A 226 -4.66 -8.75 2.98
N ASN A 227 -3.43 -9.25 3.15
CA ASN A 227 -3.10 -10.29 4.13
C ASN A 227 -2.82 -9.75 5.54
N VAL A 228 -3.40 -8.59 5.91
CA VAL A 228 -3.21 -8.04 7.25
C VAL A 228 -4.25 -8.63 8.19
N GLU A 229 -3.77 -9.50 9.09
CA GLU A 229 -4.52 -9.98 10.24
C GLU A 229 -3.92 -9.33 11.50
N GLY A 230 -4.72 -8.57 12.25
CA GLY A 230 -4.27 -8.01 13.53
C GLY A 230 -4.97 -6.73 13.96
N TYR A 231 -4.45 -6.14 15.05
CA TYR A 231 -5.03 -4.97 15.73
C TYR A 231 -5.18 -3.74 14.80
N ALA A 232 -4.26 -3.55 13.84
CA ALA A 232 -4.32 -2.45 12.89
C ALA A 232 -5.54 -2.52 11.96
N ASP A 233 -5.89 -3.70 11.44
CA ASP A 233 -7.10 -3.88 10.61
C ASP A 233 -8.39 -3.69 11.41
N GLN A 234 -8.37 -4.05 12.70
CA GLN A 234 -9.49 -3.80 13.61
C GLN A 234 -9.66 -2.31 13.92
N LEU A 235 -8.56 -1.60 14.16
CA LEU A 235 -8.56 -0.20 14.59
C LEU A 235 -8.80 0.76 13.42
N TYR A 236 -8.06 0.59 12.33
CA TYR A 236 -8.07 1.51 11.19
C TYR A 236 -8.98 1.00 10.07
N GLY A 237 -8.85 -0.28 9.70
CA GLY A 237 -9.53 -0.86 8.54
C GLY A 237 -9.10 -0.21 7.22
N LEU A 238 -9.83 -0.47 6.15
CA LEU A 238 -9.61 0.10 4.81
C LEU A 238 -10.59 1.26 4.52
N GLY A 239 -11.19 1.81 5.56
CA GLY A 239 -12.13 2.93 5.47
C GLY A 239 -13.60 2.53 5.59
N ILE A 240 -14.46 3.54 5.42
CA ILE A 240 -15.92 3.42 5.45
C ILE A 240 -16.45 3.99 4.16
N TRP A 241 -17.00 3.12 3.31
CA TRP A 241 -17.27 3.39 1.91
C TRP A 241 -18.77 3.38 1.64
N SER A 242 -19.20 4.20 0.69
CA SER A 242 -20.44 4.03 -0.06
C SER A 242 -20.11 3.83 -1.54
N ARG A 243 -21.14 3.64 -2.38
CA ARG A 243 -20.96 3.53 -3.84
C ARG A 243 -20.50 4.84 -4.50
N GLU A 244 -20.51 5.94 -3.73
CA GLU A 244 -20.15 7.27 -4.20
C GLU A 244 -18.76 7.69 -3.73
N ARG A 245 -18.38 7.39 -2.48
CA ARG A 245 -17.15 7.89 -1.87
C ARG A 245 -16.72 7.13 -0.61
N LEU A 246 -15.51 7.41 -0.17
CA LEU A 246 -15.02 7.16 1.17
C LEU A 246 -15.43 8.29 2.13
N LEU A 247 -15.72 7.97 3.39
CA LEU A 247 -15.85 8.97 4.45
C LEU A 247 -14.52 9.68 4.71
N THR A 248 -14.57 10.99 4.93
CA THR A 248 -13.40 11.74 5.43
C THR A 248 -12.96 11.21 6.80
N LYS A 249 -11.77 11.59 7.25
CA LYS A 249 -11.29 11.19 8.59
C LYS A 249 -12.18 11.66 9.72
N ARG A 250 -12.70 12.89 9.62
CA ARG A 250 -13.62 13.44 10.61
C ARG A 250 -14.94 12.66 10.64
N GLU A 251 -15.51 12.38 9.47
CA GLU A 251 -16.72 11.56 9.38
C GLU A 251 -16.46 10.13 9.88
N THR A 252 -15.30 9.55 9.58
CA THR A 252 -14.90 8.23 10.08
C THR A 252 -14.86 8.18 11.59
N LEU A 253 -14.34 9.22 12.25
CA LEU A 253 -14.34 9.32 13.71
C LEU A 253 -15.76 9.35 14.26
N ILE A 254 -16.63 10.19 13.67
CA ILE A 254 -18.05 10.30 14.07
C ILE A 254 -18.78 8.96 13.87
N PHE A 255 -18.57 8.31 12.73
CA PHE A 255 -19.17 7.01 12.42
C PHE A 255 -18.74 5.94 13.43
N LYS A 256 -17.44 5.85 13.72
CA LYS A 256 -16.89 4.87 14.67
C LYS A 256 -17.32 5.11 16.11
N SER A 257 -17.60 6.36 16.50
CA SER A 257 -18.07 6.71 17.85
C SER A 257 -19.59 6.62 18.03
N SER A 258 -20.34 6.35 16.95
CA SER A 258 -21.82 6.38 16.94
C SER A 258 -22.43 4.98 16.96
N THR A 259 -23.70 4.89 17.35
CA THR A 259 -24.45 3.63 17.28
C THR A 259 -24.89 3.31 15.85
N VAL A 260 -25.17 2.03 15.57
CA VAL A 260 -25.69 1.60 14.26
C VAL A 260 -26.94 2.37 13.84
N PHE A 261 -27.83 2.69 14.80
CA PHE A 261 -29.02 3.49 14.54
C PHE A 261 -28.66 4.91 14.06
N ILE A 262 -27.78 5.61 14.77
CA ILE A 262 -27.34 6.95 14.38
C ILE A 262 -26.65 6.90 13.01
N ASN A 263 -25.79 5.92 12.79
CA ASN A 263 -25.11 5.75 11.51
C ASN A 263 -26.08 5.48 10.35
N SER A 264 -27.16 4.71 10.57
CA SER A 264 -28.17 4.48 9.53
C SER A 264 -28.92 5.75 9.09
N LEU A 265 -28.97 6.76 9.97
CA LEU A 265 -29.60 8.05 9.67
C LEU A 265 -28.60 9.07 9.11
N ALA A 266 -27.40 9.15 9.70
CA ALA A 266 -26.40 10.16 9.36
C ALA A 266 -25.50 9.76 8.18
N PHE A 267 -25.27 8.46 7.99
CA PHE A 267 -24.40 7.90 6.94
C PHE A 267 -25.09 6.72 6.23
N PRO A 268 -26.28 6.94 5.63
CA PRO A 268 -26.98 5.88 4.92
C PRO A 268 -26.12 5.33 3.76
N GLY A 269 -26.09 4.00 3.62
CA GLY A 269 -25.34 3.31 2.56
C GLY A 269 -23.83 3.21 2.79
N PHE A 270 -23.30 3.72 3.91
CA PHE A 270 -21.89 3.58 4.26
C PHE A 270 -21.60 2.29 5.04
N VAL A 271 -20.57 1.57 4.62
CA VAL A 271 -20.14 0.28 5.18
C VAL A 271 -18.65 0.31 5.48
N SER A 272 -18.27 -0.21 6.64
CA SER A 272 -16.84 -0.37 6.98
C SER A 272 -16.24 -1.51 6.19
N VAL A 273 -15.09 -1.27 5.57
CA VAL A 273 -14.34 -2.25 4.78
C VAL A 273 -13.03 -2.61 5.48
N LYS A 274 -12.67 -3.89 5.47
CA LYS A 274 -11.48 -4.42 6.13
C LYS A 274 -10.67 -5.35 5.21
N ASN A 275 -9.41 -5.59 5.56
CA ASN A 275 -8.57 -6.57 4.86
C ASN A 275 -9.22 -7.97 4.85
N SER A 276 -9.86 -8.34 5.96
CA SER A 276 -10.59 -9.62 6.07
C SER A 276 -11.74 -9.78 5.07
N ASP A 277 -12.30 -8.69 4.53
CA ASP A 277 -13.34 -8.76 3.50
C ASP A 277 -12.76 -9.16 2.13
N PHE A 278 -11.57 -8.66 1.78
CA PHE A 278 -10.81 -9.07 0.60
C PHE A 278 -10.32 -10.52 0.71
N SER A 279 -9.83 -10.92 1.88
CA SER A 279 -9.47 -12.32 2.15
C SER A 279 -10.67 -13.27 1.98
N ARG A 280 -11.86 -12.83 2.40
CA ARG A 280 -13.10 -13.60 2.22
C ARG A 280 -13.52 -13.66 0.76
N TRP A 281 -13.38 -12.55 0.02
CA TRP A 281 -13.60 -12.49 -1.43
C TRP A 281 -12.75 -13.53 -2.16
N GLN A 282 -11.44 -13.57 -1.91
CA GLN A 282 -10.53 -14.56 -2.50
C GLN A 282 -10.96 -16.00 -2.24
N LYS A 283 -11.26 -16.32 -0.97
CA LYS A 283 -11.68 -17.67 -0.58
C LYS A 283 -13.00 -18.11 -1.21
N GLN A 284 -13.98 -17.20 -1.33
CA GLN A 284 -15.32 -17.53 -1.81
C GLN A 284 -15.43 -17.52 -3.33
N ARG A 285 -14.68 -16.65 -4.01
CA ARG A 285 -14.84 -16.41 -5.45
C ARG A 285 -13.68 -16.94 -6.29
N ASN A 286 -12.57 -17.32 -5.67
CA ASN A 286 -11.33 -17.69 -6.37
C ASN A 286 -10.88 -16.58 -7.36
N GLU A 287 -11.03 -15.34 -6.91
CA GLU A 287 -10.71 -14.07 -7.58
C GLU A 287 -9.94 -13.18 -6.62
N GLY A 288 -9.07 -12.30 -7.10
CA GLY A 288 -8.24 -11.47 -6.23
C GLY A 288 -6.80 -11.94 -6.22
N TRP A 289 -5.88 -11.09 -6.67
CA TRP A 289 -4.48 -11.45 -6.86
C TRP A 289 -3.55 -10.43 -6.25
N ASP A 290 -2.82 -10.85 -5.22
CA ASP A 290 -1.79 -10.02 -4.60
C ASP A 290 -0.55 -9.90 -5.49
N PHE A 291 0.10 -8.74 -5.51
CA PHE A 291 1.28 -8.52 -6.36
C PHE A 291 2.30 -7.59 -5.73
N PHE A 292 3.57 -7.72 -6.14
CA PHE A 292 4.58 -6.71 -5.90
C PHE A 292 4.27 -5.48 -6.75
N LEU A 293 4.38 -4.31 -6.15
CA LEU A 293 4.18 -3.03 -6.81
C LEU A 293 5.54 -2.34 -6.96
N PHE A 294 5.87 -1.93 -8.17
CA PHE A 294 7.03 -1.12 -8.49
C PHE A 294 6.59 0.12 -9.27
N SER A 295 7.31 1.22 -9.09
CA SER A 295 7.25 2.33 -10.04
C SER A 295 8.26 2.16 -11.17
N ASP A 296 8.20 3.05 -12.15
CA ASP A 296 9.36 3.36 -12.98
C ASP A 296 10.49 4.00 -12.15
N VAL A 297 11.66 4.14 -12.77
CA VAL A 297 12.86 4.70 -12.12
C VAL A 297 12.98 6.18 -12.45
N LYS A 298 12.99 7.02 -11.41
CA LYS A 298 13.40 8.42 -11.49
C LYS A 298 14.91 8.49 -11.37
N TRP A 299 15.58 8.87 -12.46
CA TRP A 299 17.03 9.06 -12.48
C TRP A 299 17.39 10.49 -12.05
N VAL A 300 18.37 10.61 -11.16
CA VAL A 300 18.91 11.89 -10.71
C VAL A 300 20.44 11.88 -10.73
N THR A 301 21.01 13.08 -10.82
CA THR A 301 22.46 13.30 -10.69
C THR A 301 22.84 13.29 -9.21
N PRO A 302 23.93 12.62 -8.81
CA PRO A 302 24.39 12.65 -7.43
C PRO A 302 24.91 14.05 -7.04
N ASN A 303 24.75 14.41 -5.78
CA ASN A 303 25.31 15.65 -5.20
C ASN A 303 26.81 15.57 -4.91
N VAL A 304 27.41 14.39 -5.04
CA VAL A 304 28.85 14.14 -4.94
C VAL A 304 29.27 13.19 -6.05
N GLU A 305 30.48 13.35 -6.58
CA GLU A 305 30.98 12.53 -7.70
C GLU A 305 31.46 11.14 -7.25
N TYR A 306 31.89 11.02 -5.99
CA TYR A 306 32.36 9.76 -5.44
C TYR A 306 32.19 9.68 -3.92
N VAL A 307 32.29 8.44 -3.41
CA VAL A 307 32.42 8.14 -1.97
C VAL A 307 33.63 7.25 -1.74
N VAL A 308 34.23 7.33 -0.56
CA VAL A 308 35.33 6.44 -0.16
C VAL A 308 34.76 5.07 0.21
N LEU A 309 35.43 4.00 -0.23
CA LEU A 309 35.08 2.61 0.07
C LEU A 309 35.89 2.08 1.26
#